data_AF-X6NK52-F1
#
_entry.id   AF-X6NK52-F1
#
_cell.length_a   1.000
_cell.length_b   1.000
_cell.length_c   1.000
_cell.angle_alpha   90.00
_cell.angle_beta   90.00
_cell.angle_gamma   90.00
#
_symmetry.space_group_name_H-M   'P 1'
#
loop_
_entity.id
_entity.type
_entity.pdbx_description
1 polymer ?
#
loop_
_entity_poly.entity_id
_entity_poly.type
_entity_poly.pdbx_seq_one_letter_code
_entity_poly.pdbx_strand_id
1 'polypeptide(L)'
;MISLEHLYSLESEIKSALGEVQKKLVTVCAGSADNKEIDNISERLNYAKVKIRLMELELRQIQDRQDGRKFRPIVKSFEDQVQEYNQQLLWAIGGKRITQAERLREKYGMI
;
A
#
# COMPACT_ATOMS: atom_id res chain seq x y z
N MET A 1 -9.57 23.13 8.34
CA MET A 1 -9.63 22.36 9.60
C MET A 1 -9.96 20.93 9.19
N ILE A 2 -9.04 19.97 9.40
CA ILE A 2 -9.26 18.59 8.97
C ILE A 2 -10.26 17.95 9.94
N SER A 3 -11.33 17.37 9.41
CA SER A 3 -12.32 16.66 10.22
C SER A 3 -11.85 15.24 10.49
N LEU A 4 -12.24 14.70 11.65
CA LEU A 4 -12.02 13.29 11.99
C LEU A 4 -12.65 12.34 10.94
N GLU A 5 -13.74 12.79 10.29
CA GLU A 5 -14.38 12.08 9.19
C GLU A 5 -13.43 11.82 8.01
N HIS A 6 -12.54 12.76 7.71
CA HIS A 6 -11.56 12.59 6.64
C HIS A 6 -10.55 11.49 6.99
N LEU A 7 -10.10 11.42 8.24
CA LEU A 7 -9.23 10.34 8.70
C LEU A 7 -9.91 8.98 8.64
N TYR A 8 -11.19 8.88 9.01
CA TYR A 8 -11.95 7.64 8.88
C TYR A 8 -12.14 7.23 7.41
N SER A 9 -12.32 8.20 6.51
CA SER A 9 -12.35 7.93 5.06
C SER A 9 -11.02 7.36 4.58
N LEU A 10 -9.89 7.98 4.96
CA LEU A 10 -8.55 7.49 4.61
C LEU A 10 -8.31 6.09 5.18
N GLU A 11 -8.70 5.84 6.43
CA GLU A 11 -8.60 4.53 7.05
C GLU A 11 -9.37 3.45 6.25
N SER A 12 -10.61 3.76 5.84
CA SER A 12 -11.43 2.87 5.02
C SER A 12 -10.80 2.58 3.65
N GLU A 13 -10.29 3.62 2.98
CA GLU A 13 -9.60 3.48 1.69
C GLU A 13 -8.34 2.62 1.80
N ILE A 14 -7.54 2.81 2.84
CA ILE A 14 -6.33 2.01 3.09
C ILE A 14 -6.71 0.56 3.36
N LYS A 15 -7.71 0.31 4.21
CA LYS A 15 -8.22 -1.05 4.48
C LYS A 15 -8.73 -1.75 3.23
N SER A 16 -9.47 -1.04 2.37
CA SER A 16 -9.94 -1.60 1.10
C SER A 16 -8.77 -1.97 0.19
N ALA A 17 -7.80 -1.08 0.04
CA ALA A 17 -6.62 -1.32 -0.80
C ALA A 17 -5.79 -2.50 -0.28
N LEU A 18 -5.54 -2.57 1.03
CA LEU A 18 -4.81 -3.66 1.66
C LEU A 18 -5.55 -5.00 1.59
N GLY A 19 -6.88 -5.00 1.75
CA GLY A 19 -7.70 -6.20 1.60
C GLY A 19 -7.69 -6.74 0.17
N GLU A 20 -7.69 -5.87 -0.84
CA GLU A 20 -7.52 -6.28 -2.24
C GLU A 20 -6.13 -6.86 -2.51
N VAL A 21 -5.08 -6.22 -1.98
CA VAL A 21 -3.70 -6.69 -2.08
C VAL A 21 -3.56 -8.08 -1.45
N GLN A 22 -4.09 -8.28 -0.25
CA GLN A 22 -4.02 -9.55 0.45
C GLN A 22 -4.67 -10.68 -0.36
N LYS A 23 -5.87 -10.45 -0.90
CA LYS A 23 -6.57 -11.44 -1.74
C LYS A 23 -5.76 -11.84 -2.97
N LYS A 24 -5.17 -10.87 -3.66
CA LYS A 24 -4.38 -11.13 -4.87
C LYS A 24 -3.01 -11.76 -4.53
N LEU A 25 -2.40 -11.38 -3.42
CA LEU A 25 -1.14 -11.97 -2.93
C LEU A 25 -1.28 -13.48 -2.71
N VAL A 26 -2.42 -13.95 -2.19
CA VAL A 26 -2.67 -15.39 -2.05
C VAL A 26 -2.58 -16.10 -3.40
N THR A 27 -3.12 -15.53 -4.46
CA THR A 27 -3.04 -16.06 -5.83
C THR A 27 -1.61 -16.07 -6.38
N VAL A 28 -0.84 -15.00 -6.13
CA VAL A 28 0.58 -14.92 -6.55
C VAL A 28 1.43 -15.95 -5.81
N CYS A 29 1.26 -16.06 -4.49
CA CYS A 29 1.99 -17.04 -3.68
C CYS A 29 1.65 -18.48 -4.04
N ALA A 30 0.45 -18.74 -4.58
CA ALA A 30 0.07 -20.04 -5.12
C ALA A 30 0.74 -20.37 -6.47
N GLY A 31 1.50 -19.44 -7.06
CA GLY A 31 2.20 -19.63 -8.34
C GLY A 31 1.30 -19.49 -9.57
N SER A 32 0.08 -19.00 -9.40
CA SER A 32 -0.94 -18.93 -10.48
C SER A 32 -1.12 -17.54 -11.08
N ALA A 33 -0.36 -16.54 -10.63
CA ALA A 33 -0.53 -15.16 -11.06
C ALA A 33 0.31 -14.81 -12.30
N ASP A 34 -0.24 -13.95 -13.13
CA ASP A 34 0.47 -13.37 -14.27
C ASP A 34 1.22 -12.07 -13.90
N ASN A 35 2.10 -11.60 -14.78
CA ASN A 35 2.85 -10.35 -14.55
C ASN A 35 1.91 -9.13 -14.37
N LYS A 36 0.73 -9.14 -15.00
CA LYS A 36 -0.26 -8.07 -14.85
C LYS A 36 -0.85 -8.02 -13.45
N GLU A 37 -1.04 -9.17 -12.81
CA GLU A 37 -1.55 -9.27 -11.46
C GLU A 37 -0.50 -8.81 -10.43
N ILE A 38 0.78 -9.15 -10.66
CA ILE A 38 1.92 -8.61 -9.89
C ILE A 38 2.01 -7.09 -10.00
N ASP A 39 1.83 -6.53 -11.21
CA ASP A 39 1.82 -5.09 -11.44
C ASP A 39 0.63 -4.42 -10.74
N ASN A 40 -0.56 -5.00 -10.85
CA ASN A 40 -1.75 -4.51 -10.16
C ASN A 40 -1.58 -4.50 -8.63
N ILE A 41 -0.97 -5.53 -8.05
CA ILE A 41 -0.67 -5.56 -6.61
C ILE A 41 0.32 -4.47 -6.25
N SER A 42 1.37 -4.28 -7.05
CA SER A 42 2.37 -3.24 -6.84
C SER A 42 1.76 -1.83 -6.87
N GLU A 43 0.92 -1.55 -7.87
CA GLU A 43 0.22 -0.27 -8.00
C GLU A 43 -0.72 -0.03 -6.80
N ARG A 44 -1.45 -1.07 -6.38
CA ARG A 44 -2.36 -0.97 -5.23
C ARG A 44 -1.63 -0.80 -3.90
N LEU A 45 -0.48 -1.46 -3.72
CA LEU A 45 0.42 -1.22 -2.58
C LEU A 45 0.96 0.19 -2.57
N ASN A 46 1.33 0.74 -3.74
CA ASN A 46 1.79 2.12 -3.84
C ASN A 46 0.66 3.11 -3.50
N TYR A 47 -0.56 2.84 -3.96
CA TYR A 47 -1.74 3.62 -3.57
C TYR A 47 -1.95 3.63 -2.06
N ALA A 48 -1.88 2.47 -1.40
CA ALA A 48 -1.98 2.36 0.06
C ALA A 48 -0.88 3.17 0.77
N LYS A 49 0.38 3.10 0.30
CA LYS A 49 1.50 3.90 0.83
C LYS A 49 1.23 5.40 0.77
N VAL A 50 0.76 5.89 -0.38
CA VAL A 50 0.43 7.31 -0.56
C VAL A 50 -0.68 7.75 0.40
N LYS A 51 -1.71 6.91 0.59
CA LYS A 51 -2.82 7.21 1.50
C LYS A 51 -2.42 7.18 2.97
N ILE A 52 -1.58 6.22 3.38
CA ILE A 52 -0.99 6.20 4.73
C ILE A 52 -0.19 7.48 4.97
N ARG A 53 0.64 7.89 4.00
CA ARG A 53 1.42 9.13 4.12
C ARG A 53 0.54 10.37 4.22
N LEU A 54 -0.56 10.42 3.48
CA LEU A 54 -1.55 11.49 3.59
C LEU A 54 -2.17 11.52 5.00
N MET A 55 -2.57 10.36 5.52
CA MET A 55 -3.11 10.21 6.87
C MET A 55 -2.12 10.69 7.95
N GLU A 56 -0.82 10.38 7.80
CA GLU A 56 0.23 10.92 8.69
C GLU A 56 0.33 12.44 8.66
N LEU A 57 0.29 13.03 7.46
CA LEU A 57 0.39 14.48 7.28
C LEU A 57 -0.81 15.20 7.92
N GLU A 58 -2.00 14.62 7.77
CA GLU A 58 -3.22 15.13 8.37
C GLU A 58 -3.19 14.99 9.90
N LEU A 59 -2.73 13.87 10.43
CA LEU A 59 -2.57 13.68 11.88
C LEU A 59 -1.63 14.69 12.53
N ARG A 60 -0.62 15.19 11.80
CA ARG A 60 0.26 16.26 12.29
C ARG A 60 -0.44 17.63 12.37
N GLN A 61 -1.48 17.83 11.58
CA GLN A 61 -2.24 19.08 11.52
C GLN A 61 -3.40 19.12 12.53
N ILE A 62 -3.73 17.99 13.15
CA ILE A 62 -4.75 17.94 14.21
C ILE A 62 -4.25 18.66 15.46
N GLN A 63 -5.01 19.67 15.89
CA GLN A 63 -4.74 20.42 17.12
C GLN A 63 -5.00 19.57 18.38
N ASP A 64 -6.01 18.69 18.34
CA ASP A 64 -6.32 17.80 19.45
C ASP A 64 -5.40 16.57 19.51
N ARG A 65 -4.48 16.58 20.48
CA ARG A 65 -3.52 15.49 20.68
C ARG A 65 -4.17 14.19 21.15
N GLN A 66 -5.37 14.20 21.72
CA GLN A 66 -6.04 12.98 22.20
C GLN A 66 -6.57 12.14 21.03
N ASP A 67 -7.24 12.78 20.07
CA ASP A 67 -7.75 12.07 18.90
C ASP A 67 -6.62 11.63 17.97
N GLY A 68 -5.59 12.47 17.79
CA GLY A 68 -4.40 12.08 17.05
C GLY A 68 -3.67 10.85 17.63
N ARG A 69 -3.78 10.60 18.95
CA ARG A 69 -3.20 9.41 19.59
C ARG A 69 -3.92 8.11 19.22
N LYS A 70 -5.22 8.15 18.91
CA LYS A 70 -6.00 6.96 18.52
C LYS A 70 -5.56 6.40 17.16
N PHE A 71 -5.20 7.29 16.24
CA PHE A 71 -4.84 6.92 14.87
C PHE A 71 -3.36 6.59 14.67
N ARG A 72 -2.45 7.06 15.54
CA ARG A 72 -1.03 6.68 15.49
C ARG A 72 -0.76 5.16 15.45
N PRO A 73 -1.35 4.33 16.32
CA PRO A 73 -1.15 2.87 16.23
C PRO A 73 -1.78 2.29 14.96
N ILE A 74 -2.87 2.87 14.44
CA ILE A 74 -3.53 2.44 13.21
C ILE A 74 -2.62 2.67 12.00
N VAL A 75 -2.05 3.87 11.89
CA VAL A 75 -1.08 4.20 10.84
C VAL A 75 0.10 3.25 10.87
N LYS A 76 0.70 3.03 12.05
CA LYS A 76 1.81 2.08 12.20
C LYS A 76 1.42 0.67 11.75
N SER A 77 0.24 0.20 12.16
CA SER A 77 -0.29 -1.09 11.72
C SER A 77 -0.40 -1.18 10.19
N PHE A 78 -0.83 -0.11 9.51
CA PHE A 78 -0.89 -0.10 8.05
C PHE A 78 0.50 -0.08 7.40
N GLU A 79 1.47 0.65 7.97
CA GLU A 79 2.85 0.64 7.50
C GLU A 79 3.47 -0.76 7.60
N ASP A 80 3.28 -1.41 8.75
CA ASP A 80 3.75 -2.78 8.99
C ASP A 80 3.13 -3.76 7.98
N GLN A 81 1.80 -3.67 7.74
CA GLN A 81 1.09 -4.49 6.74
C GLN A 81 1.60 -4.26 5.32
N VAL A 82 1.79 -2.99 4.93
CA VAL A 82 2.35 -2.66 3.60
C VAL A 82 3.74 -3.24 3.43
N GLN A 83 4.58 -3.15 4.46
CA GLN A 83 5.93 -3.69 4.41
C GLN A 83 5.91 -5.22 4.29
N GLU A 84 5.06 -5.89 5.06
CA GLU A 84 4.87 -7.34 5.00
C GLU A 84 4.41 -7.78 3.61
N TYR A 85 3.35 -7.18 3.06
CA TYR A 85 2.82 -7.50 1.74
C TYR A 85 3.83 -7.24 0.62
N ASN A 86 4.62 -6.17 0.75
CA ASN A 86 5.69 -5.89 -0.20
C ASN A 86 6.80 -6.94 -0.13
N GLN A 87 7.14 -7.45 1.05
CA GLN A 87 8.09 -8.56 1.20
C GLN A 87 7.54 -9.87 0.63
N GLN A 88 6.27 -10.19 0.91
CA GLN A 88 5.61 -11.38 0.36
C GLN A 88 5.58 -11.33 -1.17
N LEU A 89 5.25 -10.18 -1.77
CA LEU A 89 5.30 -10.00 -3.21
C LEU A 89 6.71 -10.24 -3.77
N LEU A 90 7.74 -9.66 -3.13
CA LEU A 90 9.14 -9.84 -3.53
C LEU A 90 9.58 -11.31 -3.46
N TRP A 91 9.16 -12.06 -2.44
CA TRP A 91 9.45 -13.48 -2.34
C TRP A 91 8.73 -14.30 -3.39
N ALA A 92 7.45 -14.00 -3.64
CA ALA A 92 6.65 -14.72 -4.62
C ALA A 92 7.20 -14.55 -6.05
N ILE A 93 7.80 -13.41 -6.37
CA ILE A 93 8.48 -13.16 -7.65
C ILE A 93 9.96 -13.60 -7.67
N GLY A 94 10.41 -14.36 -6.66
CA GLY A 94 11.75 -14.93 -6.61
C GLY A 94 12.86 -13.90 -6.34
N GLY A 95 12.56 -12.80 -5.66
CA GLY A 95 13.53 -11.74 -5.36
C GLY A 95 13.90 -10.87 -6.55
N LYS A 96 13.25 -11.04 -7.71
CA LYS A 96 13.38 -10.09 -8.82
C LYS A 96 12.86 -8.74 -8.37
N ARG A 97 13.76 -7.80 -8.08
CA ARG A 97 13.41 -6.38 -8.04
C ARG A 97 12.95 -6.02 -9.43
N ILE A 98 11.64 -5.98 -9.67
CA ILE A 98 11.12 -5.27 -10.84
C ILE A 98 11.34 -3.80 -10.51
N THR A 99 12.50 -3.25 -10.87
CA THR A 99 12.76 -1.83 -10.66
C THR A 99 11.76 -1.03 -11.49
N GLN A 100 11.33 0.13 -10.99
CA GLN A 100 10.41 1.00 -11.73
C GLN A 100 10.96 1.36 -13.13
N ALA A 101 12.29 1.37 -13.28
CA ALA A 101 13.00 1.55 -14.54
C ALA A 101 12.83 0.36 -15.51
N GLU A 102 12.96 -0.90 -15.06
CA GLU A 102 12.65 -2.09 -15.89
C GLU A 102 11.17 -2.14 -16.27
N ARG A 103 10.29 -1.73 -15.35
CA ARG A 103 8.84 -1.59 -15.54
C ARG A 103 8.47 -0.60 -16.66
N LEU A 104 9.15 0.54 -16.72
CA LEU A 104 8.96 1.52 -17.79
C LEU A 104 9.52 1.00 -19.12
N ARG A 105 10.62 0.24 -19.09
CA ARG A 105 11.27 -0.28 -20.29
C ARG A 105 10.43 -1.34 -21.01
N GLU A 106 9.79 -2.25 -20.28
CA GLU A 106 8.86 -3.24 -20.87
C GLU A 106 7.56 -2.58 -21.36
N LYS A 107 7.01 -1.62 -20.62
CA LYS A 107 5.73 -0.98 -20.97
C LYS A 107 5.82 0.02 -22.12
N TYR A 108 6.96 0.71 -22.26
CA TYR A 108 7.17 1.75 -23.28
C TYR A 108 8.23 1.40 -24.32
N GLY A 109 8.81 0.19 -24.27
CA GLY A 109 9.67 -0.34 -25.34
C GLY A 109 10.88 0.53 -25.68
N MET A 110 11.48 1.24 -24.72
CA MET A 110 12.73 1.98 -25.00
C MET A 110 13.95 1.05 -24.93
N ILE A 111 14.14 0.28 -26.01
CA ILE A 111 15.32 0.28 -26.90
C ILE A 111 14.84 -0.05 -28.31
#